data_AF-A0A7R9WW93-F1
#
_entry.id   AF-A0A7R9WW93-F1
#
_cell.length_a   1.000
_cell.length_b   1.000
_cell.length_c   1.000
_cell.angle_alpha   90.00
_cell.angle_beta   90.00
_cell.angle_gamma   90.00
#
_symmetry.space_group_name_H-M   'P 1'
#
loop_
_entity.id
_entity.type
_entity.pdbx_description
1 polymer ?
#
loop_
_entity_poly.entity_id
_entity_poly.type
_entity_poly.pdbx_seq_one_letter_code
_entity_poly.pdbx_strand_id
1 'polypeptide(L)'
;AVERKHGRVAMIAVVGMLFHNAGIEFPGYLSKEMGIRFSDIPDGMMGLFSVPLAGLTQIFFFCGICELAIWPASNYSGNYDCGYGRPFVPNFLEGDELKYKLDMEINQGRAAMLGIFGAMVGEAVTGQTLAEQVASGNLIGYGPP
;
A
#
# COMPACT_ATOMS: atom_id res chain seq x y z
N ALA A 1 0.15 19.14 -0.75
CA ALA A 1 1.12 18.22 -1.40
C ALA A 1 1.41 16.99 -0.55
N VAL A 2 1.81 17.17 0.72
CA VAL A 2 2.13 16.06 1.65
C VAL A 2 0.93 15.13 1.88
N GLU A 3 -0.26 15.68 2.09
CA GLU A 3 -1.50 14.90 2.25
C GLU A 3 -1.80 14.02 1.03
N ARG A 4 -1.70 14.58 -0.19
CA ARG A 4 -1.86 13.80 -1.43
C ARG A 4 -0.82 12.68 -1.55
N LYS A 5 0.42 12.93 -1.15
CA LYS A 5 1.47 11.90 -1.16
C LYS A 5 1.16 10.76 -0.17
N HIS A 6 0.82 11.10 1.08
CA HIS A 6 0.41 10.10 2.07
C HIS A 6 -0.84 9.35 1.64
N GLY A 7 -1.78 10.03 0.98
CA GLY A 7 -3.02 9.44 0.48
C GLY A 7 -2.75 8.42 -0.61
N ARG A 8 -1.87 8.73 -1.57
CA ARG A 8 -1.45 7.78 -2.62
C ARG A 8 -0.76 6.54 -2.05
N VAL A 9 0.14 6.72 -1.09
CA VAL A 9 0.81 5.60 -0.41
C VAL A 9 -0.20 4.76 0.36
N ALA A 10 -1.10 5.38 1.11
CA ALA A 10 -2.14 4.68 1.87
C ALA A 10 -3.13 3.93 0.95
N MET A 11 -3.52 4.50 -0.19
CA MET A 11 -4.39 3.83 -1.16
C MET A 11 -3.75 2.55 -1.70
N ILE A 12 -2.47 2.60 -2.07
CA ILE A 12 -1.73 1.41 -2.53
C ILE A 12 -1.54 0.40 -1.40
N ALA A 13 -1.28 0.87 -0.18
CA ALA A 13 -1.14 0.00 1.00
C ALA A 13 -2.43 -0.76 1.32
N VAL A 14 -3.60 -0.11 1.23
CA VAL A 14 -4.90 -0.78 1.42
C VAL A 14 -5.13 -1.85 0.36
N VAL A 15 -4.84 -1.55 -0.92
CA VAL A 15 -4.95 -2.55 -1.99
C VAL A 15 -4.01 -3.72 -1.74
N GLY A 16 -2.73 -3.46 -1.42
CA GLY A 16 -1.76 -4.52 -1.11
C GLY A 16 -2.20 -5.38 0.07
N MET A 17 -2.69 -4.76 1.15
CA MET A 17 -3.21 -5.47 2.31
C MET A 17 -4.39 -6.38 1.97
N LEU A 18 -5.32 -5.94 1.11
CA LEU A 18 -6.42 -6.80 0.63
C LEU A 18 -5.93 -7.94 -0.26
N PHE A 19 -4.94 -7.70 -1.13
CA PHE A 19 -4.36 -8.72 -2.00
C PHE A 19 -3.64 -9.82 -1.19
N HIS A 20 -2.86 -9.43 -0.18
CA HIS A 20 -2.18 -10.37 0.72
C HIS A 20 -3.17 -11.19 1.54
N ASN A 21 -4.15 -10.54 2.19
CA ASN A 21 -5.20 -11.24 2.94
C ASN A 21 -6.12 -12.12 2.06
N ALA A 22 -6.16 -11.91 0.75
CA ALA A 22 -6.86 -12.79 -0.19
C ALA A 22 -6.07 -14.05 -0.56
N GLY A 23 -4.84 -14.22 -0.05
CA GLY A 23 -3.95 -15.34 -0.37
C GLY A 23 -3.40 -15.29 -1.80
N ILE A 24 -3.40 -14.13 -2.44
CA ILE A 24 -2.87 -13.96 -3.80
C ILE A 24 -1.37 -13.72 -3.71
N GLU A 25 -0.62 -14.79 -3.83
CA GLU A 25 0.84 -14.78 -3.75
C GLU A 25 1.50 -15.14 -5.07
N PHE A 26 2.72 -14.64 -5.29
CA PHE A 26 3.51 -15.04 -6.44
C PHE A 26 4.06 -16.45 -6.24
N PRO A 27 3.88 -17.37 -7.20
CA PRO A 27 4.49 -18.69 -7.10
C PRO A 27 6.01 -18.59 -7.24
N GLY A 28 6.75 -19.02 -6.21
CA GLY A 28 8.22 -19.12 -6.29
C GLY A 28 8.95 -18.77 -4.99
N TYR A 29 10.25 -18.52 -5.15
CA TYR A 29 11.16 -18.16 -4.06
C TYR A 29 11.40 -16.65 -4.04
N LEU A 30 11.20 -16.04 -2.87
CA LEU A 30 11.62 -14.66 -2.58
C LEU A 30 13.15 -14.56 -2.60
N SER A 31 13.83 -15.54 -1.98
CA SER A 31 15.29 -15.66 -2.02
C SER A 31 15.67 -17.13 -2.22
N LYS A 32 16.28 -17.42 -3.37
CA LYS A 32 16.78 -18.77 -3.69
C LYS A 32 17.93 -19.19 -2.78
N GLU A 33 18.70 -18.23 -2.26
CA GLU A 33 19.84 -18.48 -1.38
C GLU A 33 19.40 -18.83 0.04
N MET A 34 18.34 -18.20 0.54
CA MET A 34 17.78 -18.50 1.87
C MET A 34 16.62 -19.49 1.84
N GLY A 35 16.21 -19.95 0.67
CA GLY A 35 15.12 -20.92 0.49
C GLY A 35 13.73 -20.41 0.90
N ILE A 36 13.55 -19.09 1.03
CA ILE A 36 12.29 -18.47 1.48
C ILE A 36 11.33 -18.35 0.30
N ARG A 37 10.13 -18.91 0.41
CA ARG A 37 9.05 -18.75 -0.57
C ARG A 37 8.20 -17.54 -0.24
N PHE A 38 7.48 -17.03 -1.23
CA PHE A 38 6.50 -15.95 -0.99
C PHE A 38 5.39 -16.39 -0.02
N SER A 39 5.04 -17.67 -0.02
CA SER A 39 4.07 -18.29 0.90
C SER A 39 4.56 -18.46 2.34
N ASP A 40 5.86 -18.28 2.59
CA ASP A 40 6.42 -18.41 3.94
C ASP A 40 6.43 -17.04 4.65
N ILE A 41 6.00 -15.97 3.99
CA ILE A 41 5.91 -14.62 4.54
C ILE A 41 4.53 -14.46 5.19
N PRO A 42 4.43 -14.10 6.48
CA PRO A 42 3.14 -13.87 7.11
C PRO A 42 2.45 -12.65 6.51
N ASP A 43 1.14 -12.75 6.35
CA ASP A 43 0.30 -11.61 5.96
C ASP A 43 0.25 -10.56 7.08
N GLY A 44 0.09 -9.29 6.70
CA GLY A 44 -0.02 -8.17 7.63
C GLY A 44 1.32 -7.57 8.06
N MET A 45 1.33 -6.89 9.21
CA MET A 45 2.46 -6.07 9.66
C MET A 45 3.77 -6.85 9.86
N MET A 46 3.68 -8.14 10.19
CA MET A 46 4.85 -9.00 10.40
C MET A 46 5.55 -9.42 9.11
N GLY A 47 4.89 -9.26 7.96
CA GLY A 47 5.47 -9.57 6.65
C GLY A 47 6.72 -8.74 6.36
N LEU A 48 6.71 -7.45 6.73
CA LEU A 48 7.86 -6.55 6.50
C LEU A 48 9.13 -7.01 7.24
N PHE A 49 8.97 -7.57 8.44
CA PHE A 49 10.09 -8.05 9.25
C PHE A 49 10.60 -9.43 8.82
N SER A 50 9.81 -10.15 8.04
CA SER A 50 10.17 -11.48 7.51
C SER A 50 10.94 -11.39 6.19
N VAL A 51 10.99 -10.22 5.55
CA VAL A 51 11.78 -9.98 4.34
C VAL A 51 13.27 -9.86 4.70
N PRO A 52 14.17 -10.54 3.98
CA PRO A 52 15.61 -10.40 4.17
C PRO A 52 16.08 -8.94 4.07
N LEU A 53 17.04 -8.55 4.92
CA LEU A 53 17.57 -7.18 4.95
C LEU A 53 18.06 -6.71 3.57
N ALA A 54 18.68 -7.62 2.78
CA ALA A 54 19.13 -7.32 1.42
C ALA A 54 17.97 -6.97 0.47
N GLY A 55 16.79 -7.56 0.65
CA GLY A 55 15.59 -7.21 -0.12
C GLY A 55 15.02 -5.86 0.31
N LEU A 56 14.98 -5.59 1.63
CA LEU A 56 14.52 -4.31 2.16
C LEU A 56 15.39 -3.14 1.69
N THR A 57 16.71 -3.31 1.65
CA THR A 57 17.62 -2.27 1.15
C THR A 57 17.42 -2.01 -0.34
N GLN A 58 17.19 -3.06 -1.16
CA GLN A 58 16.85 -2.89 -2.58
C GLN A 58 15.58 -2.06 -2.77
N ILE A 59 14.52 -2.35 -2.00
CA ILE A 59 13.27 -1.59 -2.03
C ILE A 59 13.52 -0.13 -1.62
N PHE A 60 14.28 0.10 -0.54
CA PHE A 60 14.61 1.43 -0.06
C PHE A 60 15.37 2.26 -1.11
N PHE A 61 16.40 1.68 -1.74
CA PHE A 61 17.15 2.37 -2.79
C PHE A 61 16.30 2.64 -4.03
N PHE A 62 15.47 1.68 -4.45
CA PHE A 62 14.57 1.87 -5.57
C PHE A 62 13.56 2.99 -5.32
N CYS A 63 12.89 2.98 -4.16
CA CYS A 63 11.98 4.04 -3.75
C CYS A 63 12.70 5.40 -3.63
N GLY A 64 13.92 5.42 -3.10
CA GLY A 64 14.74 6.64 -3.00
C GLY A 64 15.08 7.23 -4.37
N ILE A 65 15.47 6.41 -5.35
CA ILE A 65 15.72 6.87 -6.72
C ILE A 65 14.44 7.37 -7.37
N CYS A 66 13.33 6.65 -7.20
CA CYS A 66 12.03 7.05 -7.76
C CYS A 66 11.58 8.41 -7.20
N GLU A 67 11.73 8.62 -5.89
CA GLU A 67 11.31 9.85 -5.21
C GLU A 67 12.22 11.06 -5.47
N LEU A 68 13.51 10.84 -5.77
CA LEU A 68 14.47 11.92 -6.00
C LEU A 68 14.67 12.26 -7.48
N ALA A 69 14.66 11.26 -8.36
CA ALA A 69 15.03 11.43 -9.77
C ALA A 69 13.83 11.39 -10.73
N ILE A 70 12.90 10.45 -10.55
CA ILE A 70 11.79 10.23 -11.50
C ILE A 70 10.60 11.11 -11.15
N TRP A 71 10.18 11.08 -9.89
CA TRP A 71 9.05 11.82 -9.35
C TRP A 71 9.49 12.64 -8.13
N PRO A 72 10.17 13.78 -8.38
CA PRO A 72 10.81 14.56 -7.33
C PRO A 72 9.77 15.06 -6.32
N ALA A 73 9.87 14.63 -5.07
CA ALA A 73 8.98 15.06 -4.00
C ALA A 73 8.99 16.58 -3.74
N SER A 74 10.00 17.29 -4.24
CA SER A 74 10.09 18.76 -4.23
C SER A 74 9.09 19.43 -5.19
N ASN A 75 8.49 18.69 -6.13
CA ASN A 75 7.45 19.21 -7.01
C ASN A 75 6.07 19.14 -6.31
N TYR A 76 5.72 20.24 -5.63
CA TYR A 76 4.47 20.38 -4.90
C TYR A 76 3.20 20.38 -5.77
N SER A 77 3.33 20.52 -7.09
CA SER A 77 2.22 20.38 -8.04
C SER A 77 1.68 18.94 -8.04
N GLY A 78 2.55 17.94 -7.82
CA GLY A 78 2.18 16.52 -7.76
C GLY A 78 1.62 15.93 -9.05
N ASN A 79 1.70 16.68 -10.16
CA ASN A 79 1.23 16.30 -11.48
C ASN A 79 2.20 15.34 -12.19
N TYR A 80 3.51 15.38 -11.87
CA TYR A 80 4.55 14.41 -12.27
C TYR A 80 4.56 13.99 -13.76
N ASP A 81 3.88 14.75 -14.62
CA ASP A 81 3.48 14.36 -15.97
C ASP A 81 2.85 12.96 -16.04
N CYS A 82 2.15 12.53 -14.99
CA CYS A 82 1.41 11.28 -14.88
C CYS A 82 -0.07 11.58 -14.58
N GLY A 83 -0.72 12.30 -15.50
CA GLY A 83 -2.16 12.55 -15.46
C GLY A 83 -2.99 11.26 -15.56
N TYR A 84 -4.30 11.34 -15.31
CA TYR A 84 -5.21 10.19 -15.28
C TYR A 84 -5.09 9.34 -16.55
N GLY A 85 -4.48 8.16 -16.42
CA GLY A 85 -4.30 7.19 -17.51
C GLY A 85 -3.05 7.39 -18.38
N ARG A 86 -2.16 8.36 -18.13
CA ARG A 86 -0.93 8.52 -18.93
C ARG A 86 0.09 7.39 -18.59
N PRO A 87 0.79 6.79 -19.58
CA PRO A 87 0.83 7.12 -21.02
C PRO A 87 -0.28 6.50 -21.88
N PHE A 88 -1.15 5.65 -21.32
CA PHE A 88 -2.10 4.82 -22.05
C PHE A 88 -3.40 5.54 -22.48
N VAL A 89 -3.71 6.66 -21.85
CA VAL A 89 -4.92 7.48 -22.11
C VAL A 89 -4.48 8.93 -22.29
N PRO A 90 -4.80 9.57 -23.42
CA PRO A 90 -4.64 11.02 -23.60
C PRO A 90 -5.39 11.78 -22.49
N ASN A 91 -4.84 12.90 -22.01
CA ASN A 91 -5.54 13.77 -21.05
C ASN A 91 -6.80 14.34 -21.73
N PHE A 92 -7.96 13.72 -21.47
CA PHE A 92 -9.27 14.21 -21.93
C PHE A 92 -10.03 15.00 -20.85
N LEU A 93 -9.46 15.12 -19.64
CA LEU A 93 -10.16 15.66 -18.48
C LEU A 93 -9.79 17.13 -18.28
N GLU A 94 -10.71 18.01 -18.66
CA GLU A 94 -10.63 19.45 -18.43
C GLU A 94 -11.85 19.94 -17.63
N GLY A 95 -11.72 21.08 -16.95
CA GLY A 95 -12.83 21.72 -16.24
C GLY A 95 -13.29 20.97 -14.98
N ASP A 96 -14.60 20.82 -14.83
CA ASP A 96 -15.23 20.33 -13.60
C ASP A 96 -15.00 18.83 -13.36
N GLU A 97 -14.81 18.03 -14.41
CA GLU A 97 -14.52 16.60 -14.28
C GLU A 97 -13.13 16.34 -13.66
N LEU A 98 -12.15 17.19 -13.99
CA LEU A 98 -10.81 17.10 -13.42
C LEU A 98 -10.83 17.45 -11.91
N LYS A 99 -11.56 18.50 -11.54
CA LYS A 99 -11.74 18.90 -10.14
C LYS A 99 -12.44 17.79 -9.35
N TYR A 100 -13.52 17.23 -9.90
CA TYR A 100 -14.25 16.14 -9.27
C TYR A 100 -13.37 14.91 -9.01
N LYS A 101 -12.57 14.49 -10.01
CA LYS A 101 -11.66 13.35 -9.84
C LYS A 101 -10.52 13.63 -8.87
N LEU A 102 -10.03 14.87 -8.82
CA LEU A 102 -9.02 15.27 -7.85
C LEU A 102 -9.58 15.28 -6.41
N ASP A 103 -10.82 15.71 -6.24
CA ASP A 103 -11.53 15.63 -4.97
C ASP A 103 -11.78 14.18 -4.55
N MET A 104 -12.13 13.30 -5.51
CA MET A 104 -12.21 11.86 -5.26
C MET A 104 -10.87 11.28 -4.80
N GLU A 105 -9.76 11.65 -5.44
CA GLU A 105 -8.41 11.19 -5.05
C GLU A 105 -8.08 11.57 -3.60
N ILE A 106 -8.37 12.81 -3.21
CA ILE A 106 -8.11 13.29 -1.83
C ILE A 106 -9.03 12.58 -0.83
N ASN A 107 -10.32 12.45 -1.13
CA ASN A 107 -11.27 11.82 -0.22
C ASN A 107 -10.97 10.32 -0.03
N GLN A 108 -10.62 9.61 -1.11
CA GLN A 108 -10.16 8.22 -1.04
C GLN A 108 -8.82 8.11 -0.30
N GLY A 109 -7.89 9.05 -0.53
CA GLY A 109 -6.63 9.12 0.20
C GLY A 109 -6.84 9.27 1.71
N ARG A 110 -7.75 10.15 2.14
CA ARG A 110 -8.12 10.33 3.57
C ARG A 110 -8.73 9.06 4.17
N ALA A 111 -9.68 8.44 3.46
CA ALA A 111 -10.29 7.21 3.91
C ALA A 111 -9.26 6.08 4.03
N ALA A 112 -8.36 5.96 3.05
CA ALA A 112 -7.30 4.95 3.05
C ALA A 112 -6.30 5.16 4.19
N MET A 113 -5.95 6.40 4.54
CA MET A 113 -5.08 6.68 5.70
C MET A 113 -5.70 6.17 7.01
N LEU A 114 -7.00 6.39 7.21
CA LEU A 114 -7.72 5.89 8.37
C LEU A 114 -7.88 4.36 8.32
N GLY A 115 -8.12 3.80 7.13
CA GLY A 115 -8.28 2.37 6.92
C GLY A 115 -7.00 1.57 7.23
N ILE A 116 -5.85 2.01 6.71
CA ILE A 116 -4.57 1.33 6.98
C ILE A 116 -4.16 1.48 8.44
N PHE A 117 -4.38 2.65 9.05
CA PHE A 117 -4.12 2.84 10.47
C PHE A 117 -5.00 1.93 11.34
N GLY A 118 -6.30 1.83 11.01
CA GLY A 118 -7.22 0.92 11.69
C GLY A 118 -6.81 -0.55 11.54
N ALA A 119 -6.39 -0.96 10.34
CA ALA A 119 -5.90 -2.33 10.10
C ALA A 119 -4.63 -2.62 10.92
N MET A 120 -3.66 -1.71 10.95
CA MET A 120 -2.43 -1.88 11.72
C MET A 120 -2.69 -1.97 13.23
N VAL A 121 -3.56 -1.11 13.77
CA VAL A 121 -3.95 -1.16 15.19
C VAL A 121 -4.76 -2.44 15.48
N GLY A 122 -5.66 -2.82 14.56
CA GLY A 122 -6.44 -4.05 14.67
C GLY A 122 -5.55 -5.29 14.74
N GLU A 123 -4.60 -5.43 13.81
CA GLU A 123 -3.62 -6.52 13.82
C GLU A 123 -2.76 -6.51 15.08
N ALA A 124 -2.32 -5.33 15.54
CA ALA A 124 -1.51 -5.21 16.77
C ALA A 124 -2.27 -5.59 18.04
N VAL A 125 -3.57 -5.29 18.13
CA VAL A 125 -4.40 -5.57 19.32
C VAL A 125 -4.91 -7.01 19.33
N THR A 126 -5.33 -7.54 18.18
CA THR A 126 -5.90 -8.89 18.07
C THR A 126 -4.83 -9.97 17.93
N GLY A 127 -3.64 -9.60 17.44
CA GLY A 127 -2.59 -10.55 17.07
C GLY A 127 -2.94 -11.42 15.86
N GLN A 128 -4.03 -11.08 15.15
CA GLN A 128 -4.57 -11.82 14.01
C GLN A 128 -4.51 -10.96 12.76
N THR A 129 -4.25 -11.58 11.60
CA THR A 129 -4.34 -10.91 10.30
C THR A 129 -5.78 -10.50 10.00
N LEU A 130 -5.99 -9.58 9.05
CA LEU A 130 -7.36 -9.18 8.69
C LEU A 130 -8.19 -10.38 8.20
N ALA A 131 -7.59 -11.28 7.43
CA ALA A 131 -8.22 -12.53 7.00
C ALA A 131 -8.64 -13.41 8.19
N GLU A 132 -7.77 -13.54 9.20
CA GLU A 132 -8.06 -14.31 10.42
C GLU A 132 -9.14 -13.67 11.28
N GLN A 133 -9.19 -12.35 11.40
CA GLN A 133 -10.24 -11.62 12.11
C GLN A 133 -11.61 -11.83 11.45
N VAL A 134 -11.65 -11.82 10.12
CA VAL A 134 -12.87 -12.09 9.35
C VAL A 134 -13.29 -13.56 9.48
N ALA A 135 -12.35 -14.50 9.39
CA ALA A 135 -12.62 -15.93 9.50
C ALA A 135 -13.07 -16.35 10.91
N SER A 136 -12.52 -15.71 11.95
CA SER A 136 -12.87 -15.96 13.36
C SER A 136 -14.11 -15.22 13.83
N GLY A 137 -14.65 -14.29 13.03
CA GLY A 137 -15.75 -13.41 13.43
C GLY A 137 -15.38 -12.39 14.51
N ASN A 138 -14.09 -12.21 14.80
CA ASN A 138 -13.57 -11.26 15.80
C ASN A 138 -13.47 -9.84 15.25
N LEU A 139 -14.57 -9.34 14.69
CA LEU A 139 -14.66 -8.04 14.04
C LEU A 139 -14.75 -6.87 15.03
N ILE A 140 -14.88 -7.16 16.33
CA ILE A 140 -15.19 -6.20 17.38
C ILE A 140 -13.96 -5.82 18.23
N GLY A 141 -12.77 -6.32 17.86
CA GLY A 141 -11.52 -5.97 18.54
C GLY A 141 -11.39 -6.56 19.95
N TYR A 142 -12.05 -7.69 20.22
CA TYR A 142 -11.78 -8.40 21.47
C TYR A 142 -10.41 -9.06 21.32
N GLY A 143 -9.48 -8.76 22.23
CA GLY A 143 -8.24 -9.53 22.35
C GLY A 143 -8.56 -11.02 22.50
N PRO A 144 -7.58 -11.91 22.33
CA PRO A 144 -7.84 -13.36 22.35
C PRO A 144 -8.58 -13.78 23.64
N PRO A 145 -9.42 -14.84 23.61
CA PRO A 145 -9.93 -15.46 24.84
C PRO A 145 -8.80 -15.93 25.76
#